data_AF-A0AAN6E7E1-F1
#
_entry.id   AF-A0AAN6E7E1-F1
#
_cell.length_a   1.000
_cell.length_b   1.000
_cell.length_c   1.000
_cell.angle_alpha   90.00
_cell.angle_beta   90.00
_cell.angle_gamma   90.00
#
_symmetry.space_group_name_H-M   'P 1'
#
loop_
_entity.id
_entity.type
_entity.pdbx_description
1 polymer ?
#
loop_
_entity_poly.entity_id
_entity_poly.type
_entity_poly.pdbx_seq_one_letter_code
_entity_poly.pdbx_strand_id
1 'polypeptide(L)'
;MSPAHEAHKTERVPKRYKKKLLEFIHTFVSSRVGEFFAQEVRDLENITEVTGFVIDELTFVSDTVAPAFPGTYFVFDVFVDEYHRSVVSNTSALASGDLDGGSILLLLRWMREYHGAMRKELSIPKDQLKPPLLDGREDQLAQEYLDIASKKIREWIMNLMRTENESFVNRVDAPIMGEDGLYVTGGSIYLFEIVNQNIELVTEAQRAKLLCDLVVECNKVFVDISKQWRELLSAEKTKQIEAPETAAEGLVDYTMALANEQIRSVVQAETIRDETGERLTRAHQERFKAELSQTMDIFMNVAEAATQTLADIVFSDLRPITAV
;
A
#
# COMPACT_ATOMS: atom_id res chain seq x y z
N MET A 1 -79.29 5.26 51.40
CA MET A 1 -77.86 5.43 51.75
C MET A 1 -77.08 4.51 50.83
N SER A 2 -76.24 5.09 49.97
CA SER A 2 -75.50 4.41 48.91
C SER A 2 -74.15 3.91 49.45
N PRO A 3 -73.65 2.70 49.12
CA PRO A 3 -72.27 2.34 49.40
C PRO A 3 -71.38 2.90 48.28
N ALA A 4 -70.45 3.77 48.65
CA ALA A 4 -69.42 4.28 47.76
C ALA A 4 -68.52 3.14 47.28
N HIS A 5 -68.42 2.98 45.96
CA HIS A 5 -67.44 2.10 45.33
C HIS A 5 -66.08 2.80 45.38
N GLU A 6 -65.21 2.39 46.30
CA GLU A 6 -63.79 2.77 46.29
C GLU A 6 -63.11 2.11 45.08
N ALA A 7 -62.87 2.90 44.04
CA ALA A 7 -62.06 2.49 42.91
C ALA A 7 -60.59 2.44 43.35
N HIS A 8 -60.08 1.25 43.62
CA HIS A 8 -58.63 1.00 43.69
C HIS A 8 -57.99 1.37 42.35
N LYS A 9 -57.40 2.56 42.26
CA LYS A 9 -56.46 2.91 41.19
C LYS A 9 -55.22 2.03 41.36
N THR A 10 -55.15 0.95 40.60
CA THR A 10 -53.92 0.19 40.42
C THR A 10 -52.89 1.12 39.78
N GLU A 11 -51.80 1.36 40.49
CA GLU A 11 -50.69 2.19 40.01
C GLU A 11 -50.12 1.55 38.73
N ARG A 12 -50.14 2.31 37.62
CA ARG A 12 -49.70 1.78 36.31
C ARG A 12 -48.19 1.58 36.33
N VAL A 13 -47.75 0.33 36.43
CA VAL A 13 -46.33 -0.03 36.28
C VAL A 13 -45.85 0.39 34.88
N PRO A 14 -44.77 1.20 34.75
CA PRO A 14 -44.26 1.61 33.46
C PRO A 14 -43.74 0.40 32.67
N LYS A 15 -44.39 0.11 31.52
CA LYS A 15 -44.10 -1.09 30.71
C LYS A 15 -42.82 -1.01 29.85
N ARG A 16 -42.15 0.16 29.83
CA ARG A 16 -40.86 0.42 29.16
C ARG A 16 -40.78 -0.04 27.69
N TYR A 17 -41.87 0.11 26.93
CA TYR A 17 -41.95 -0.38 25.54
C TYR A 17 -40.87 0.17 24.60
N LYS A 18 -40.50 1.46 24.74
CA LYS A 18 -39.40 2.05 23.96
C LYS A 18 -38.08 1.30 24.18
N LYS A 19 -37.75 0.95 25.43
CA LYS A 19 -36.54 0.18 25.75
C LYS A 19 -36.59 -1.21 25.10
N LYS A 20 -37.72 -1.91 25.21
CA LYS A 20 -37.91 -3.23 24.59
C LYS A 20 -37.79 -3.19 23.07
N LEU A 21 -38.29 -2.13 22.43
CA LEU A 21 -38.15 -1.91 20.99
C LEU A 21 -36.67 -1.76 20.59
N LEU A 22 -35.91 -0.93 21.31
CA LEU A 22 -34.48 -0.74 21.04
C LEU A 22 -33.67 -2.04 21.25
N GLU A 23 -33.97 -2.80 22.30
CA GLU A 23 -33.36 -4.12 22.54
C GLU A 23 -33.68 -5.12 21.43
N PHE A 24 -34.93 -5.09 20.93
CA PHE A 24 -35.34 -5.90 19.78
C PHE A 24 -34.58 -5.50 18.52
N ILE A 25 -34.49 -4.20 18.19
CA ILE A 25 -33.75 -3.71 17.02
C ILE A 25 -32.29 -4.13 17.10
N HIS A 26 -31.63 -3.94 18.24
CA HIS A 26 -30.25 -4.37 18.45
C HIS A 26 -30.06 -5.87 18.17
N THR A 27 -30.93 -6.71 18.74
CA THR A 27 -30.87 -8.18 18.56
C THR A 27 -31.12 -8.57 17.11
N PHE A 28 -32.13 -7.96 16.48
CA PHE A 28 -32.50 -8.22 15.10
C PHE A 28 -31.36 -7.87 14.15
N VAL A 29 -30.82 -6.65 14.24
CA VAL A 29 -29.73 -6.18 13.37
C VAL A 29 -28.46 -7.00 13.61
N SER A 30 -28.12 -7.29 14.87
CA SER A 30 -26.94 -8.12 15.18
C SER A 30 -27.04 -9.52 14.58
N SER A 31 -28.20 -10.18 14.69
CA SER A 31 -28.44 -11.49 14.06
C SER A 31 -28.35 -11.40 12.54
N ARG A 32 -29.01 -10.41 11.95
CA ARG A 32 -29.10 -10.23 10.50
C ARG A 32 -27.72 -9.99 9.86
N VAL A 33 -26.92 -9.10 10.45
CA VAL A 33 -25.55 -8.83 9.99
C VAL A 33 -24.66 -10.05 10.24
N GLY A 34 -24.75 -10.69 11.41
CA GLY A 34 -23.96 -11.88 11.72
C GLY A 34 -24.24 -13.06 10.77
N GLU A 35 -25.51 -13.26 10.38
CA GLU A 35 -25.90 -14.24 9.38
C GLU A 35 -25.32 -13.92 8.00
N PHE A 36 -25.36 -12.65 7.58
CA PHE A 36 -24.75 -12.21 6.33
C PHE A 36 -23.24 -12.46 6.31
N PHE A 37 -22.53 -12.09 7.39
CA PHE A 37 -21.09 -12.36 7.50
C PHE A 37 -20.78 -13.86 7.48
N ALA A 38 -21.57 -14.69 8.15
CA ALA A 38 -21.37 -16.14 8.15
C ALA A 38 -21.62 -16.81 6.78
N GLN A 39 -22.52 -16.24 5.96
CA GLN A 39 -22.91 -16.82 4.68
C GLN A 39 -22.05 -16.31 3.53
N GLU A 40 -21.93 -14.98 3.42
CA GLU A 40 -21.39 -14.28 2.25
C GLU A 40 -19.98 -13.72 2.47
N VAL A 41 -19.57 -13.46 3.73
CA VAL A 41 -18.28 -12.82 4.06
C VAL A 41 -17.42 -13.75 4.92
N ARG A 42 -17.15 -14.94 4.37
CA ARG A 42 -16.33 -15.96 5.05
C ARG A 42 -14.85 -15.58 5.13
N ASP A 43 -14.40 -14.75 4.20
CA ASP A 43 -13.06 -14.23 4.05
C ASP A 43 -13.09 -12.72 3.73
N LEU A 44 -11.91 -12.10 3.79
CA LEU A 44 -11.78 -10.67 3.51
C LEU A 44 -12.05 -10.32 2.04
N GLU A 45 -11.91 -11.27 1.12
CA GLU A 45 -12.14 -11.05 -0.31
C GLU A 45 -13.57 -10.54 -0.59
N ASN A 46 -14.54 -11.05 0.16
CA ASN A 46 -15.96 -10.70 0.01
C ASN A 46 -16.41 -9.52 0.91
N ILE A 47 -15.47 -8.82 1.58
CA ILE A 47 -15.81 -7.72 2.50
C ILE A 47 -16.54 -6.57 1.78
N THR A 48 -16.32 -6.40 0.47
CA THR A 48 -16.96 -5.35 -0.35
C THR A 48 -18.48 -5.48 -0.41
N GLU A 49 -19.00 -6.70 -0.32
CA GLU A 49 -20.44 -6.99 -0.36
C GLU A 49 -21.18 -6.43 0.87
N VAL A 50 -20.48 -6.27 2.00
CA VAL A 50 -21.05 -5.69 3.23
C VAL A 50 -21.62 -4.29 2.98
N THR A 51 -20.96 -3.50 2.12
CA THR A 51 -21.40 -2.13 1.85
C THR A 51 -22.75 -2.12 1.15
N GLY A 52 -22.92 -2.91 0.09
CA GLY A 52 -24.19 -3.00 -0.65
C GLY A 52 -25.32 -3.49 0.26
N PHE A 53 -25.07 -4.56 1.01
CA PHE A 53 -26.03 -5.10 1.98
C PHE A 53 -26.50 -4.06 3.01
N VAL A 54 -25.57 -3.31 3.61
CA VAL A 54 -25.93 -2.28 4.61
C VAL A 54 -26.72 -1.14 3.98
N ILE A 55 -26.34 -0.68 2.80
CA ILE A 55 -27.03 0.41 2.10
C ILE A 55 -28.45 0.00 1.73
N ASP A 56 -28.64 -1.22 1.20
CA ASP A 56 -29.97 -1.72 0.83
C ASP A 56 -30.89 -1.83 2.06
N GLU A 57 -30.39 -2.40 3.16
CA GLU A 57 -31.16 -2.55 4.39
C GLU A 57 -31.50 -1.18 5.02
N LEU A 58 -30.56 -0.24 5.06
CA LEU A 58 -30.81 1.10 5.58
C LEU A 58 -31.73 1.92 4.67
N THR A 59 -31.64 1.76 3.35
CA THR A 59 -32.56 2.40 2.39
C THR A 59 -33.99 1.89 2.63
N PHE A 60 -34.16 0.58 2.79
CA PHE A 60 -35.46 -0.01 3.14
C PHE A 60 -35.98 0.53 4.49
N VAL A 61 -35.11 0.65 5.49
CA VAL A 61 -35.48 1.24 6.79
C VAL A 61 -35.91 2.69 6.63
N SER A 62 -35.18 3.50 5.86
CA SER A 62 -35.52 4.90 5.58
C SER A 62 -36.88 5.03 4.91
N ASP A 63 -37.15 4.24 3.87
CA ASP A 63 -38.31 4.42 3.00
C ASP A 63 -39.58 3.78 3.56
N THR A 64 -39.45 2.67 4.28
CA THR A 64 -40.59 1.84 4.70
C THR A 64 -40.77 1.82 6.22
N VAL A 65 -39.69 1.64 6.97
CA VAL A 65 -39.79 1.43 8.42
C VAL A 65 -39.92 2.75 9.16
N ALA A 66 -39.03 3.72 8.92
CA ALA A 66 -39.00 4.99 9.62
C ALA A 66 -40.32 5.79 9.52
N PRO A 67 -41.03 5.85 8.38
CA PRO A 67 -42.31 6.54 8.27
C PRO A 67 -43.44 5.90 9.09
N ALA A 68 -43.30 4.62 9.47
CA ALA A 68 -44.28 3.93 10.31
C ALA A 68 -44.17 4.29 11.80
N PHE A 69 -43.14 5.04 12.20
CA PHE A 69 -42.91 5.46 13.58
C PHE A 69 -43.04 6.99 13.74
N PRO A 70 -43.43 7.47 14.93
CA PRO A 70 -43.35 8.90 15.24
C PRO A 70 -41.89 9.37 15.17
N GLY A 71 -41.63 10.51 14.52
CA GLY A 71 -40.28 11.05 14.34
C GLY A 71 -39.47 11.26 15.63
N THR A 72 -40.14 11.40 16.78
CA THR A 72 -39.49 11.49 18.11
C THR A 72 -38.73 10.23 18.53
N TYR A 73 -38.91 9.11 17.82
CA TYR A 73 -38.21 7.86 18.09
C TYR A 73 -36.84 7.79 17.41
N PHE A 74 -36.58 8.61 16.38
CA PHE A 74 -35.32 8.60 15.63
C PHE A 74 -34.94 7.18 15.17
N VAL A 75 -35.93 6.44 14.65
CA VAL A 75 -35.77 5.00 14.36
C VAL A 75 -34.70 4.75 13.31
N PHE A 76 -34.64 5.58 12.27
CA PHE A 76 -33.60 5.49 11.25
C PHE A 76 -32.21 5.63 11.86
N ASP A 77 -31.98 6.65 12.68
CA ASP A 77 -30.70 6.87 13.35
C ASP A 77 -30.30 5.68 14.24
N VAL A 78 -31.27 5.08 14.95
CA VAL A 78 -31.05 3.86 15.74
C VAL A 78 -30.59 2.70 14.85
N PHE A 79 -31.24 2.49 13.69
CA PHE A 79 -30.82 1.42 12.78
C PHE A 79 -29.42 1.69 12.20
N VAL A 80 -29.13 2.92 11.77
CA VAL A 80 -27.78 3.31 11.31
C VAL A 80 -26.73 2.94 12.34
N ASP A 81 -26.96 3.32 13.59
CA ASP A 81 -26.09 3.06 14.73
C ASP A 81 -25.87 1.56 14.97
N GLU A 82 -26.93 0.75 14.93
CA GLU A 82 -26.87 -0.68 15.19
C GLU A 82 -26.26 -1.48 14.03
N TYR A 83 -26.57 -1.12 12.77
CA TYR A 83 -25.94 -1.76 11.60
C TYR A 83 -24.44 -1.45 11.60
N HIS A 84 -24.08 -0.18 11.81
CA HIS A 84 -22.68 0.23 11.87
C HIS A 84 -21.93 -0.47 13.01
N ARG A 85 -22.49 -0.52 14.23
CA ARG A 85 -21.88 -1.26 15.36
C ARG A 85 -21.67 -2.74 15.05
N SER A 86 -22.67 -3.38 14.44
CA SER A 86 -22.58 -4.79 14.11
C SER A 86 -21.52 -5.06 13.02
N VAL A 87 -21.45 -4.20 11.99
CA VAL A 87 -20.39 -4.26 10.98
C VAL A 87 -19.01 -4.12 11.62
N VAL A 88 -18.82 -3.11 12.49
CA VAL A 88 -17.54 -2.92 13.20
C VAL A 88 -17.15 -4.19 13.97
N SER A 89 -18.08 -4.78 14.71
CA SER A 89 -17.81 -6.00 15.50
C SER A 89 -17.40 -7.18 14.62
N ASN A 90 -18.11 -7.43 13.53
CA ASN A 90 -17.85 -8.57 12.66
C ASN A 90 -16.56 -8.38 11.84
N THR A 91 -16.33 -7.19 11.28
CA THR A 91 -15.09 -6.91 10.56
C THR A 91 -13.87 -6.95 11.50
N SER A 92 -14.00 -6.49 12.74
CA SER A 92 -12.88 -6.57 13.70
C SER A 92 -12.55 -8.01 14.08
N ALA A 93 -13.56 -8.88 14.19
CA ALA A 93 -13.35 -10.31 14.38
C ALA A 93 -12.65 -10.95 13.16
N LEU A 94 -13.08 -10.58 11.95
CA LEU A 94 -12.47 -11.05 10.71
C LEU A 94 -11.01 -10.59 10.55
N ALA A 95 -10.70 -9.37 11.00
CA ALA A 95 -9.37 -8.75 10.96
C ALA A 95 -8.52 -9.00 12.22
N SER A 96 -8.83 -10.04 13.01
CA SER A 96 -8.14 -10.33 14.29
C SER A 96 -6.85 -11.15 14.15
N GLY A 97 -6.61 -11.76 12.98
CA GLY A 97 -5.40 -12.54 12.68
C GLY A 97 -4.29 -11.73 11.99
N ASP A 98 -3.19 -12.41 11.67
CA ASP A 98 -2.11 -11.83 10.86
C ASP A 98 -2.61 -11.60 9.43
N LEU A 99 -2.65 -10.34 9.02
CA LEU A 99 -3.08 -9.94 7.69
C LEU A 99 -1.88 -9.85 6.75
N ASP A 100 -2.00 -10.40 5.56
CA ASP A 100 -1.04 -10.15 4.49
C ASP A 100 -1.27 -8.76 3.87
N GLY A 101 -0.29 -8.28 3.10
CA GLY A 101 -0.35 -6.95 2.49
C GLY A 101 -1.56 -6.72 1.58
N GLY A 102 -2.03 -7.74 0.85
CA GLY A 102 -3.22 -7.65 0.00
C GLY A 102 -4.49 -7.50 0.84
N SER A 103 -4.63 -8.32 1.88
CA SER A 103 -5.74 -8.25 2.83
C SER A 103 -5.83 -6.88 3.52
N ILE A 104 -4.69 -6.29 3.89
CA ILE A 104 -4.63 -4.94 4.48
C ILE A 104 -5.13 -3.88 3.49
N LEU A 105 -4.63 -3.90 2.25
CA LEU A 105 -5.04 -2.94 1.22
C LEU A 105 -6.53 -3.06 0.89
N LEU A 106 -7.07 -4.28 0.84
CA LEU A 106 -8.48 -4.54 0.61
C LEU A 106 -9.35 -3.95 1.72
N LEU A 107 -8.98 -4.15 2.99
CA LEU A 107 -9.66 -3.55 4.13
C LEU A 107 -9.63 -2.02 4.07
N LEU A 108 -8.46 -1.42 3.82
CA LEU A 108 -8.30 0.03 3.74
C LEU A 108 -9.13 0.65 2.59
N ARG A 109 -9.24 -0.07 1.47
CA ARG A 109 -10.07 0.29 0.32
C ARG A 109 -11.55 0.21 0.69
N TRP A 110 -11.99 -0.93 1.22
CA TRP A 110 -13.37 -1.16 1.63
C TRP A 110 -13.87 -0.12 2.63
N MET A 111 -13.06 0.22 3.64
CA MET A 111 -13.42 1.26 4.61
C MET A 111 -13.73 2.61 3.96
N ARG A 112 -12.96 3.01 2.94
CA ARG A 112 -13.23 4.24 2.19
C ARG A 112 -14.53 4.11 1.41
N GLU A 113 -14.73 2.98 0.73
CA GLU A 113 -15.93 2.72 -0.06
C GLU A 113 -17.19 2.73 0.82
N TYR A 114 -17.14 2.08 1.98
CA TYR A 114 -18.21 2.08 2.97
C TYR A 114 -18.57 3.50 3.43
N HIS A 115 -17.58 4.28 3.87
CA HIS A 115 -17.81 5.69 4.24
C HIS A 115 -18.32 6.55 3.07
N GLY A 116 -17.83 6.28 1.86
CA GLY A 116 -18.28 6.95 0.64
C GLY A 116 -19.74 6.67 0.32
N ALA A 117 -20.16 5.40 0.40
CA ALA A 117 -21.53 4.97 0.17
C ALA A 117 -22.49 5.53 1.23
N MET A 118 -22.15 5.39 2.51
CA MET A 118 -22.94 5.96 3.62
C MET A 118 -23.18 7.47 3.44
N ARG A 119 -22.16 8.21 2.98
CA ARG A 119 -22.28 9.64 2.72
C ARG A 119 -23.08 9.96 1.46
N LYS A 120 -22.83 9.25 0.36
CA LYS A 120 -23.40 9.57 -0.95
C LYS A 120 -24.86 9.15 -1.05
N GLU A 121 -25.21 7.99 -0.51
CA GLU A 121 -26.51 7.36 -0.71
C GLU A 121 -27.47 7.66 0.44
N LEU A 122 -26.97 7.71 1.68
CA LEU A 122 -27.79 7.93 2.86
C LEU A 122 -27.56 9.31 3.52
N SER A 123 -26.68 10.14 2.97
CA SER A 123 -26.31 11.45 3.54
C SER A 123 -25.74 11.38 4.97
N ILE A 124 -25.15 10.24 5.36
CA ILE A 124 -24.57 10.03 6.69
C ILE A 124 -23.07 10.32 6.63
N PRO A 125 -22.59 11.38 7.29
CA PRO A 125 -21.16 11.71 7.29
C PRO A 125 -20.37 10.81 8.26
N LYS A 126 -19.07 10.66 7.99
CA LYS A 126 -18.16 9.74 8.73
C LYS A 126 -18.15 9.99 10.25
N ASP A 127 -18.33 11.24 10.70
CA ASP A 127 -18.32 11.64 12.11
C ASP A 127 -19.52 11.15 12.93
N GLN A 128 -20.62 10.78 12.25
CA GLN A 128 -21.80 10.19 12.88
C GLN A 128 -21.67 8.68 13.06
N LEU A 129 -20.78 8.02 12.33
CA LEU A 129 -20.58 6.57 12.39
C LEU A 129 -19.66 6.21 13.57
N LYS A 130 -20.26 5.70 14.65
CA LYS A 130 -19.53 5.34 15.89
C LYS A 130 -19.88 3.92 16.37
N PRO A 131 -18.90 3.12 16.79
CA PRO A 131 -17.44 3.39 16.90
C PRO A 131 -16.74 3.44 15.52
N PRO A 132 -15.50 3.95 15.41
CA PRO A 132 -14.77 3.92 14.14
C PRO A 132 -14.56 2.46 13.66
N LEU A 133 -14.60 2.27 12.33
CA LEU A 133 -14.24 0.98 11.72
C LEU A 133 -12.80 0.59 12.07
N LEU A 134 -12.56 -0.71 12.27
CA LEU A 134 -11.27 -1.29 12.66
C LEU A 134 -10.64 -0.62 13.89
N ASP A 135 -11.46 -0.14 14.82
CA ASP A 135 -11.04 0.58 16.03
C ASP A 135 -10.19 1.84 15.75
N GLY A 136 -10.32 2.41 14.54
CA GLY A 136 -9.52 3.57 14.13
C GLY A 136 -8.06 3.24 13.79
N ARG A 137 -7.72 1.96 13.60
CA ARG A 137 -6.37 1.49 13.23
C ARG A 137 -6.02 1.69 11.74
N GLU A 138 -6.67 2.63 11.05
CA GLU A 138 -6.42 2.89 9.61
C GLU A 138 -4.95 3.20 9.33
N ASP A 139 -4.37 4.14 10.07
CA ASP A 139 -2.96 4.54 9.89
C ASP A 139 -1.99 3.44 10.33
N GLN A 140 -2.37 2.65 11.35
CA GLN A 140 -1.57 1.51 11.80
C GLN A 140 -1.53 0.41 10.73
N LEU A 141 -2.67 0.06 10.14
CA LEU A 141 -2.75 -0.91 9.04
C LEU A 141 -1.97 -0.43 7.82
N ALA A 142 -2.06 0.86 7.50
CA ALA A 142 -1.25 1.45 6.43
C ALA A 142 0.25 1.29 6.70
N GLN A 143 0.70 1.48 7.94
CA GLN A 143 2.09 1.27 8.33
C GLN A 143 2.48 -0.22 8.29
N GLU A 144 1.63 -1.12 8.77
CA GLU A 144 1.86 -2.57 8.71
C GLU A 144 2.02 -3.05 7.27
N TYR A 145 1.21 -2.53 6.34
CA TYR A 145 1.38 -2.76 4.91
C TYR A 145 2.75 -2.28 4.42
N LEU A 146 3.16 -1.06 4.76
CA LEU A 146 4.47 -0.52 4.36
C LEU A 146 5.62 -1.38 4.88
N ASP A 147 5.54 -1.85 6.12
CA ASP A 147 6.56 -2.69 6.72
C ASP A 147 6.66 -4.04 6.00
N ILE A 148 5.52 -4.66 5.67
CA ILE A 148 5.46 -5.91 4.90
C ILE A 148 6.02 -5.71 3.49
N ALA A 149 5.57 -4.66 2.79
CA ALA A 149 6.00 -4.36 1.43
C ALA A 149 7.49 -4.02 1.37
N SER A 150 7.96 -3.13 2.24
CA SER A 150 9.37 -2.72 2.33
C SER A 150 10.28 -3.90 2.65
N LYS A 151 9.88 -4.78 3.57
CA LYS A 151 10.64 -5.99 3.89
C LYS A 151 10.76 -6.92 2.68
N LYS A 152 9.65 -7.18 1.98
CA LYS A 152 9.66 -8.02 0.77
C LYS A 152 10.53 -7.39 -0.32
N ILE A 153 10.33 -6.11 -0.64
CA ILE A 153 11.12 -5.39 -1.65
C ILE A 153 12.60 -5.46 -1.32
N ARG A 154 12.98 -5.22 -0.06
CA ARG A 154 14.38 -5.32 0.40
C ARG A 154 14.94 -6.73 0.24
N GLU A 155 14.22 -7.76 0.66
CA GLU A 155 14.66 -9.17 0.53
C GLU A 155 14.93 -9.53 -0.94
N TRP A 156 14.01 -9.18 -1.83
CA TRP A 156 14.14 -9.43 -3.27
C TRP A 156 15.32 -8.70 -3.87
N ILE A 157 15.44 -7.41 -3.57
CA ILE A 157 16.53 -6.57 -4.06
C ILE A 157 17.89 -7.10 -3.60
N MET A 158 18.02 -7.48 -2.34
CA MET A 158 19.30 -8.00 -1.82
C MET A 158 19.68 -9.32 -2.49
N ASN A 159 18.71 -10.17 -2.83
CA ASN A 159 18.96 -11.40 -3.58
C ASN A 159 19.40 -11.11 -5.02
N LEU A 160 18.76 -10.14 -5.69
CA LEU A 160 19.16 -9.68 -7.02
C LEU A 160 20.60 -9.15 -6.99
N MET A 161 20.88 -8.24 -6.07
CA MET A 161 22.20 -7.62 -5.90
C MET A 161 23.31 -8.62 -5.61
N ARG A 162 23.03 -9.66 -4.81
CA ARG A 162 24.01 -10.73 -4.58
C ARG A 162 24.41 -11.41 -5.89
N THR A 163 23.43 -11.69 -6.74
CA THR A 163 23.64 -12.37 -8.03
C THR A 163 24.38 -11.45 -9.01
N GLU A 164 24.00 -10.17 -9.08
CA GLU A 164 24.67 -9.19 -9.92
C GLU A 164 26.11 -8.93 -9.48
N ASN A 165 26.37 -8.81 -8.17
CA ASN A 165 27.71 -8.63 -7.64
C ASN A 165 28.61 -9.85 -7.91
N GLU A 166 28.08 -11.06 -7.73
CA GLU A 166 28.81 -12.30 -8.04
C GLU A 166 29.19 -12.35 -9.55
N SER A 167 28.28 -11.95 -10.44
CA SER A 167 28.57 -11.86 -11.87
C SER A 167 29.61 -10.77 -12.18
N PHE A 168 29.46 -9.59 -11.58
CA PHE A 168 30.33 -8.44 -11.78
C PHE A 168 31.77 -8.70 -11.32
N VAL A 169 31.98 -9.43 -10.22
CA VAL A 169 33.31 -9.75 -9.69
C VAL A 169 33.96 -10.89 -10.47
N ASN A 170 33.22 -11.97 -10.75
CA ASN A 170 33.81 -13.16 -11.34
C ASN A 170 34.01 -13.04 -12.85
N ARG A 171 33.12 -12.32 -13.55
CA ARG A 171 33.19 -12.04 -14.99
C ARG A 171 33.50 -13.29 -15.84
N VAL A 172 32.83 -14.41 -15.49
CA VAL A 172 33.06 -15.71 -16.14
C VAL A 172 32.64 -15.68 -17.61
N ASP A 173 31.54 -14.98 -17.89
CA ASP A 173 30.97 -14.79 -19.21
C ASP A 173 30.97 -13.29 -19.57
N ALA A 174 30.86 -12.95 -20.85
CA ALA A 174 30.67 -11.56 -21.26
C ALA A 174 29.28 -11.04 -20.81
N PRO A 175 29.12 -9.73 -20.53
CA PRO A 175 27.82 -9.15 -20.23
C PRO A 175 26.79 -9.40 -21.33
N ILE A 176 25.52 -9.42 -20.95
CA ILE A 176 24.42 -9.59 -21.89
C ILE A 176 24.41 -8.38 -22.85
N MET A 177 24.22 -8.64 -24.14
CA MET A 177 24.02 -7.58 -25.13
C MET A 177 22.51 -7.39 -25.35
N GLY A 178 22.02 -6.18 -25.07
CA GLY A 178 20.63 -5.80 -25.30
C GLY A 178 20.27 -5.70 -26.78
N GLU A 179 18.98 -5.53 -27.07
CA GLU A 179 18.45 -5.38 -28.44
C GLU A 179 19.00 -4.14 -29.17
N ASP A 180 19.42 -3.14 -28.41
CA ASP A 180 20.06 -1.91 -28.86
C ASP A 180 21.57 -2.05 -29.12
N GLY A 181 22.12 -3.24 -28.92
CA GLY A 181 23.56 -3.51 -29.05
C GLY A 181 24.40 -2.97 -27.89
N LEU A 182 23.75 -2.51 -26.80
CA LEU A 182 24.43 -2.05 -25.60
C LEU A 182 24.54 -3.17 -24.58
N TYR A 183 25.67 -3.24 -23.85
CA TYR A 183 25.79 -4.18 -22.73
C TYR A 183 24.83 -3.82 -21.60
N VAL A 184 24.31 -4.85 -20.93
CA VAL A 184 23.36 -4.78 -19.80
C VAL A 184 23.64 -5.85 -18.75
N THR A 185 23.19 -5.61 -17.52
CA THR A 185 23.22 -6.62 -16.45
C THR A 185 21.90 -7.41 -16.38
N GLY A 186 20.79 -6.79 -16.79
CA GLY A 186 19.46 -7.40 -16.82
C GLY A 186 18.68 -7.32 -15.50
N GLY A 187 19.26 -6.78 -14.43
CA GLY A 187 18.61 -6.68 -13.12
C GLY A 187 17.53 -5.60 -13.02
N SER A 188 17.61 -4.52 -13.79
CA SER A 188 16.65 -3.41 -13.72
C SER A 188 15.23 -3.82 -14.07
N ILE A 189 15.06 -4.74 -15.03
CA ILE A 189 13.74 -5.24 -15.45
C ILE A 189 13.00 -5.86 -14.25
N TYR A 190 13.66 -6.78 -13.54
CA TYR A 190 13.09 -7.43 -12.36
C TYR A 190 12.88 -6.45 -11.20
N LEU A 191 13.82 -5.51 -11.03
CA LEU A 191 13.72 -4.48 -10.00
C LEU A 191 12.43 -3.67 -10.14
N PHE A 192 12.18 -3.13 -11.33
CA PHE A 192 11.03 -2.28 -11.57
C PHE A 192 9.73 -3.06 -11.78
N GLU A 193 9.78 -4.32 -12.20
CA GLU A 193 8.60 -5.19 -12.19
C GLU A 193 8.00 -5.31 -10.78
N ILE A 194 8.83 -5.58 -9.77
CA ILE A 194 8.39 -5.72 -8.37
C ILE A 194 7.86 -4.38 -7.82
N VAL A 195 8.56 -3.28 -8.13
CA VAL A 195 8.15 -1.94 -7.68
C VAL A 195 6.81 -1.55 -8.30
N ASN A 196 6.63 -1.80 -9.60
CA ASN A 196 5.39 -1.52 -10.32
C ASN A 196 4.20 -2.31 -9.77
N GLN A 197 4.37 -3.59 -9.48
CA GLN A 197 3.32 -4.40 -8.84
C GLN A 197 2.85 -3.79 -7.52
N ASN A 198 3.76 -3.30 -6.68
CA ASN A 198 3.38 -2.66 -5.41
C ASN A 198 2.74 -1.29 -5.63
N ILE A 199 3.23 -0.50 -6.58
CA ILE A 199 2.63 0.79 -6.96
C ILE A 199 1.20 0.59 -7.44
N GLU A 200 0.94 -0.41 -8.29
CA GLU A 200 -0.39 -0.73 -8.80
C GLU A 200 -1.34 -1.12 -7.67
N LEU A 201 -0.93 -2.03 -6.78
CA LEU A 201 -1.72 -2.46 -5.63
C LEU A 201 -2.14 -1.29 -4.73
N VAL A 202 -1.21 -0.38 -4.40
CA VAL A 202 -1.52 0.80 -3.57
C VAL A 202 -2.39 1.81 -4.33
N THR A 203 -2.20 1.92 -5.64
CA THR A 203 -3.00 2.80 -6.49
C THR A 203 -4.44 2.32 -6.56
N GLU A 204 -4.68 1.01 -6.67
CA GLU A 204 -6.02 0.41 -6.59
C GLU A 204 -6.67 0.59 -5.22
N ALA A 205 -5.87 0.52 -4.15
CA ALA A 205 -6.31 0.88 -2.81
C ALA A 205 -6.65 2.39 -2.69
N GLN A 206 -6.34 3.21 -3.70
CA GLN A 206 -6.69 4.64 -3.82
C GLN A 206 -6.28 5.44 -2.57
N ARG A 207 -5.08 5.13 -2.04
CA ARG A 207 -4.49 5.81 -0.88
C ARG A 207 -3.23 6.55 -1.34
N ALA A 208 -3.41 7.75 -1.90
CA ALA A 208 -2.31 8.54 -2.47
C ALA A 208 -1.16 8.84 -1.50
N LYS A 209 -1.45 9.03 -0.21
CA LYS A 209 -0.43 9.17 0.85
C LYS A 209 0.42 7.90 0.97
N LEU A 210 -0.22 6.74 1.04
CA LEU A 210 0.43 5.43 1.17
C LEU A 210 1.35 5.15 -0.02
N LEU A 211 0.95 5.56 -1.22
CA LEU A 211 1.77 5.43 -2.41
C LEU A 211 3.07 6.23 -2.32
N CYS A 212 3.00 7.49 -1.85
CA CYS A 212 4.19 8.30 -1.63
C CYS A 212 5.09 7.67 -0.57
N ASP A 213 4.51 7.17 0.53
CA ASP A 213 5.25 6.54 1.62
C ASP A 213 5.94 5.24 1.15
N LEU A 214 5.30 4.46 0.26
CA LEU A 214 5.91 3.27 -0.37
C LEU A 214 7.16 3.63 -1.19
N VAL A 215 7.07 4.69 -2.03
CA VAL A 215 8.23 5.14 -2.82
C VAL A 215 9.38 5.58 -1.91
N VAL A 216 9.07 6.27 -0.81
CA VAL A 216 10.09 6.65 0.20
C VAL A 216 10.80 5.42 0.75
N GLU A 217 10.07 4.35 1.06
CA GLU A 217 10.67 3.09 1.51
C GLU A 217 11.53 2.44 0.41
N CYS A 218 11.09 2.45 -0.86
CA CYS A 218 11.90 1.99 -1.99
C CYS A 218 13.20 2.80 -2.12
N ASN A 219 13.13 4.13 -2.00
CA ASN A 219 14.29 5.02 -2.08
C ASN A 219 15.34 4.69 -1.03
N LYS A 220 14.94 4.35 0.20
CA LYS A 220 15.88 3.90 1.24
C LYS A 220 16.65 2.66 0.79
N VAL A 221 15.97 1.70 0.18
CA VAL A 221 16.62 0.49 -0.34
C VAL A 221 17.53 0.82 -1.53
N PHE A 222 17.10 1.69 -2.46
CA PHE A 222 17.93 2.09 -3.60
C PHE A 222 19.19 2.86 -3.19
N VAL A 223 19.13 3.68 -2.13
CA VAL A 223 20.33 4.33 -1.58
C VAL A 223 21.33 3.28 -1.08
N ASP A 224 20.87 2.25 -0.38
CA ASP A 224 21.71 1.15 0.11
C ASP A 224 22.38 0.40 -1.05
N ILE A 225 21.65 0.13 -2.13
CA ILE A 225 22.16 -0.49 -3.36
C ILE A 225 23.19 0.40 -4.05
N SER A 226 22.86 1.68 -4.25
CA SER A 226 23.72 2.66 -4.92
C SER A 226 25.06 2.80 -4.19
N LYS A 227 25.04 2.75 -2.85
CA LYS A 227 26.26 2.70 -2.06
C LYS A 227 27.06 1.44 -2.33
N GLN A 228 26.43 0.26 -2.29
CA GLN A 228 27.11 -1.03 -2.56
C GLN A 228 27.75 -1.06 -3.95
N TRP A 229 27.04 -0.62 -4.99
CA TRP A 229 27.60 -0.56 -6.34
C TRP A 229 28.82 0.36 -6.44
N ARG A 230 28.76 1.55 -5.84
CA ARG A 230 29.90 2.49 -5.85
C ARG A 230 31.11 1.95 -5.09
N GLU A 231 30.89 1.30 -3.96
CA GLU A 231 31.96 0.62 -3.20
C GLU A 231 32.57 -0.52 -4.02
N LEU A 232 31.75 -1.33 -4.69
CA LEU A 232 32.20 -2.41 -5.55
C LEU A 232 33.00 -1.90 -6.76
N LEU A 233 32.51 -0.87 -7.45
CA LEU A 233 33.22 -0.22 -8.56
C LEU A 233 34.59 0.29 -8.10
N SER A 234 34.65 0.96 -6.95
CA SER A 234 35.91 1.47 -6.41
C SER A 234 36.89 0.34 -6.07
N ALA A 235 36.41 -0.76 -5.51
CA ALA A 235 37.23 -1.91 -5.15
C ALA A 235 37.81 -2.60 -6.39
N GLU A 236 36.97 -2.92 -7.38
CA GLU A 236 37.40 -3.57 -8.62
C GLU A 236 38.30 -2.67 -9.47
N LYS A 237 38.03 -1.35 -9.51
CA LYS A 237 38.92 -0.37 -10.13
C LYS A 237 40.31 -0.40 -9.49
N THR A 238 40.37 -0.36 -8.16
CA THR A 238 41.65 -0.37 -7.43
C THR A 238 42.40 -1.66 -7.72
N LYS A 239 41.70 -2.79 -7.71
CA LYS A 239 42.27 -4.11 -8.03
C LYS A 239 42.83 -4.15 -9.46
N GLN A 240 42.12 -3.60 -10.44
CA GLN A 240 42.56 -3.53 -11.83
C GLN A 240 43.83 -2.67 -12.00
N ILE A 241 43.93 -1.56 -11.28
CA ILE A 241 45.05 -0.61 -11.39
C ILE A 241 46.29 -1.09 -10.62
N GLU A 242 46.11 -1.61 -9.40
CA GLU A 242 47.20 -1.90 -8.48
C GLU A 242 47.70 -3.36 -8.55
N ALA A 243 46.81 -4.30 -8.89
CA ALA A 243 47.12 -5.74 -8.93
C ALA A 243 46.51 -6.42 -10.18
N PRO A 244 46.86 -5.95 -11.40
CA PRO A 244 46.25 -6.41 -12.64
C PRO A 244 46.37 -7.92 -12.84
N GLU A 245 47.43 -8.57 -12.36
CA GLU A 245 47.61 -10.02 -12.45
C GLU A 245 46.59 -10.87 -11.67
N THR A 246 45.87 -10.27 -10.71
CA THR A 246 44.82 -10.94 -9.92
C THR A 246 43.40 -10.48 -10.28
N ALA A 247 43.28 -9.48 -11.14
CA ALA A 247 42.01 -8.94 -11.59
C ALA A 247 41.42 -9.87 -12.67
N ALA A 248 40.13 -10.17 -12.56
CA ALA A 248 39.42 -10.86 -13.63
C ALA A 248 39.31 -9.91 -14.85
N GLU A 249 39.47 -10.45 -16.05
CA GLU A 249 39.32 -9.66 -17.28
C GLU A 249 37.87 -9.18 -17.46
N GLY A 250 37.64 -8.22 -18.37
CA GLY A 250 36.29 -7.75 -18.72
C GLY A 250 35.67 -6.69 -17.80
N LEU A 251 36.46 -6.05 -16.91
CA LEU A 251 35.95 -4.99 -16.03
C LEU A 251 35.33 -3.82 -16.81
N VAL A 252 35.91 -3.47 -17.96
CA VAL A 252 35.41 -2.38 -18.84
C VAL A 252 34.00 -2.71 -19.34
N ASP A 253 33.79 -3.91 -19.87
CA ASP A 253 32.50 -4.34 -20.42
C ASP A 253 31.42 -4.39 -19.34
N TYR A 254 31.75 -4.94 -18.18
CA TYR A 254 30.83 -5.00 -17.04
C TYR A 254 30.52 -3.61 -16.46
N THR A 255 31.48 -2.69 -16.46
CA THR A 255 31.25 -1.32 -16.00
C THR A 255 30.38 -0.55 -16.99
N MET A 256 30.56 -0.77 -18.31
CA MET A 256 29.64 -0.24 -19.34
C MET A 256 28.24 -0.83 -19.18
N ALA A 257 28.13 -2.14 -18.94
CA ALA A 257 26.86 -2.82 -18.71
C ALA A 257 26.10 -2.20 -17.53
N LEU A 258 26.80 -2.01 -16.40
CA LEU A 258 26.23 -1.38 -15.21
C LEU A 258 25.77 0.06 -15.50
N ALA A 259 26.61 0.88 -16.13
CA ALA A 259 26.26 2.26 -16.46
C ALA A 259 24.98 2.33 -17.33
N ASN A 260 24.90 1.50 -18.37
CA ASN A 260 23.72 1.43 -19.22
C ASN A 260 22.47 0.99 -18.43
N GLU A 261 22.61 0.01 -17.52
CA GLU A 261 21.53 -0.45 -16.67
C GLU A 261 20.98 0.66 -15.76
N GLN A 262 21.87 1.50 -15.20
CA GLN A 262 21.45 2.62 -14.37
C GLN A 262 20.66 3.65 -15.17
N ILE A 263 21.06 3.95 -16.41
CA ILE A 263 20.32 4.86 -17.29
C ILE A 263 18.94 4.27 -17.65
N ARG A 264 18.84 2.96 -17.92
CA ARG A 264 17.54 2.29 -18.12
C ARG A 264 16.64 2.44 -16.89
N SER A 265 17.21 2.28 -15.70
CA SER A 265 16.51 2.45 -14.42
C SER A 265 15.97 3.87 -14.24
N VAL A 266 16.74 4.89 -14.65
CA VAL A 266 16.29 6.30 -14.66
C VAL A 266 15.09 6.50 -15.58
N VAL A 267 15.15 5.97 -16.80
CA VAL A 267 14.04 6.06 -17.78
C VAL A 267 12.79 5.37 -17.24
N GLN A 268 12.92 4.19 -16.64
CA GLN A 268 11.78 3.48 -16.04
C GLN A 268 11.17 4.26 -14.87
N ALA A 269 12.00 4.82 -13.98
CA ALA A 269 11.53 5.68 -12.90
C ALA A 269 10.80 6.94 -13.42
N GLU A 270 11.28 7.53 -14.52
CA GLU A 270 10.62 8.63 -15.21
C GLU A 270 9.26 8.23 -15.80
N THR A 271 9.17 7.08 -16.47
CA THR A 271 7.90 6.55 -16.96
C THR A 271 6.88 6.38 -15.84
N ILE A 272 7.28 5.77 -14.72
CA ILE A 272 6.41 5.58 -13.54
C ILE A 272 5.96 6.91 -12.96
N ARG A 273 6.88 7.88 -12.84
CA ARG A 273 6.61 9.23 -12.34
C ARG A 273 5.48 9.89 -13.12
N ASP A 274 5.52 9.78 -14.45
CA ASP A 274 4.60 10.48 -15.33
C ASP A 274 3.26 9.72 -15.44
N GLU A 275 3.27 8.41 -15.71
CA GLU A 275 2.07 7.59 -15.83
C GLU A 275 1.26 7.53 -14.53
N THR A 276 1.94 7.31 -13.40
CA THR A 276 1.27 7.23 -12.09
C THR A 276 0.98 8.62 -11.54
N GLY A 277 1.87 9.60 -11.79
CA GLY A 277 1.69 10.97 -11.32
C GLY A 277 0.46 11.66 -11.91
N GLU A 278 0.05 11.33 -13.13
CA GLU A 278 -1.18 11.87 -13.74
C GLU A 278 -2.47 11.31 -13.11
N ARG A 279 -2.40 10.15 -12.45
CA ARG A 279 -3.54 9.51 -11.76
C ARG A 279 -3.78 10.06 -10.36
N LEU A 280 -2.86 10.88 -9.83
CA LEU A 280 -2.91 11.41 -8.46
C LEU A 280 -3.55 12.79 -8.39
N THR A 281 -4.05 13.15 -7.20
CA THR A 281 -4.49 14.51 -6.91
C THR A 281 -3.29 15.46 -6.86
N ARG A 282 -3.46 16.73 -7.27
CA ARG A 282 -2.38 17.73 -7.30
C ARG A 282 -1.53 17.78 -6.01
N ALA A 283 -2.17 17.67 -4.85
CA ALA A 283 -1.49 17.70 -3.56
C ALA A 283 -0.50 16.55 -3.35
N HIS A 284 -0.81 15.34 -3.85
CA HIS A 284 0.08 14.18 -3.72
C HIS A 284 0.99 14.01 -4.93
N GLN A 285 0.59 14.57 -6.08
CA GLN A 285 1.36 14.53 -7.32
C GLN A 285 2.74 15.19 -7.15
N GLU A 286 2.83 16.36 -6.51
CA GLU A 286 4.11 17.04 -6.30
C GLU A 286 5.06 16.19 -5.44
N ARG A 287 4.56 15.64 -4.33
CA ARG A 287 5.34 14.75 -3.45
C ARG A 287 5.78 13.51 -4.21
N PHE A 288 4.86 12.79 -4.84
CA PHE A 288 5.18 11.57 -5.60
C PHE A 288 6.24 11.83 -6.69
N LYS A 289 6.09 12.94 -7.44
CA LYS A 289 7.07 13.32 -8.47
C LYS A 289 8.44 13.62 -7.88
N ALA A 290 8.51 14.32 -6.75
CA ALA A 290 9.76 14.60 -6.05
C ALA A 290 10.46 13.32 -5.57
N GLU A 291 9.71 12.36 -5.00
CA GLU A 291 10.28 11.10 -4.53
C GLU A 291 10.82 10.25 -5.70
N LEU A 292 10.13 10.19 -6.84
CA LEU A 292 10.63 9.51 -8.04
C LEU A 292 11.83 10.23 -8.67
N SER A 293 11.87 11.57 -8.62
CA SER A 293 13.06 12.33 -9.04
C SER A 293 14.28 11.98 -8.17
N GLN A 294 14.09 11.81 -6.86
CA GLN A 294 15.15 11.30 -5.99
C GLN A 294 15.59 9.88 -6.41
N THR A 295 14.65 9.00 -6.78
CA THR A 295 14.98 7.67 -7.34
C THR A 295 15.90 7.79 -8.55
N MET A 296 15.60 8.69 -9.49
CA MET A 296 16.41 8.94 -10.69
C MET A 296 17.82 9.41 -10.31
N ASP A 297 17.94 10.36 -9.39
CA ASP A 297 19.23 10.88 -8.94
C ASP A 297 20.10 9.76 -8.31
N ILE A 298 19.49 8.83 -7.56
CA ILE A 298 20.19 7.70 -6.95
C ILE A 298 20.85 6.81 -8.01
N PHE A 299 20.14 6.49 -9.09
CA PHE A 299 20.66 5.69 -10.20
C PHE A 299 21.68 6.47 -11.05
N MET A 300 21.44 7.75 -11.31
CA MET A 300 22.38 8.62 -12.02
C MET A 300 23.75 8.70 -11.31
N ASN A 301 23.76 8.76 -9.98
CA ASN A 301 25.01 8.77 -9.21
C ASN A 301 25.85 7.49 -9.41
N VAL A 302 25.21 6.34 -9.62
CA VAL A 302 25.93 5.07 -9.92
C VAL A 302 26.43 5.09 -11.35
N ALA A 303 25.63 5.59 -12.31
CA ALA A 303 26.06 5.75 -13.69
C ALA A 303 27.30 6.66 -13.81
N GLU A 304 27.31 7.78 -13.10
CA GLU A 304 28.46 8.71 -13.04
C GLU A 304 29.70 8.05 -12.42
N ALA A 305 29.53 7.29 -11.34
CA ALA A 305 30.64 6.55 -10.74
C ALA A 305 31.23 5.48 -11.69
N ALA A 306 30.37 4.82 -12.48
CA ALA A 306 30.78 3.84 -13.48
C ALA A 306 31.54 4.52 -14.63
N THR A 307 31.04 5.64 -15.17
CA THR A 307 31.73 6.38 -16.24
C THR A 307 33.07 6.96 -15.77
N GLN A 308 33.14 7.47 -14.53
CA GLN A 308 34.41 7.90 -13.94
C GLN A 308 35.39 6.74 -13.79
N THR A 309 34.91 5.55 -13.41
CA THR A 309 35.74 4.35 -13.30
C THR A 309 36.33 3.95 -14.65
N LEU A 310 35.54 3.99 -15.73
CA LEU A 310 36.04 3.76 -17.09
C LEU A 310 37.12 4.77 -17.49
N ALA A 311 36.89 6.06 -17.21
CA ALA A 311 37.86 7.11 -17.50
C ALA A 311 39.17 6.89 -16.74
N ASP A 312 39.10 6.57 -15.45
CA ASP A 312 40.27 6.33 -14.60
C ASP A 312 41.12 5.15 -15.10
N ILE A 313 40.49 4.07 -15.58
CA ILE A 313 41.18 2.92 -16.17
C ILE A 313 41.95 3.37 -17.42
N VAL A 314 41.29 4.08 -18.35
CA VAL A 314 41.93 4.58 -19.58
C VAL A 314 43.10 5.52 -19.26
N PHE A 315 42.91 6.47 -18.33
CA PHE A 315 44.00 7.36 -17.93
C PHE A 315 45.14 6.63 -17.23
N SER A 316 44.84 5.55 -16.50
CA SER A 316 45.85 4.69 -15.89
C SER A 316 46.77 4.06 -16.93
N ASP A 317 46.19 3.51 -18.00
CA ASP A 317 46.94 2.87 -19.08
C ASP A 317 47.80 3.89 -19.87
N LEU A 318 47.38 5.16 -19.90
CA LEU A 318 48.12 6.24 -20.54
C LEU A 318 49.23 6.85 -19.67
N ARG A 319 49.27 6.61 -18.35
CA ARG A 319 50.30 7.16 -17.44
C ARG A 319 51.75 6.93 -17.90
N PRO A 320 52.13 5.74 -18.42
CA PRO A 320 53.51 5.50 -18.86
C PRO A 320 53.96 6.42 -20.00
N ILE A 321 53.01 6.95 -20.79
CA ILE A 321 53.29 7.81 -21.95
C ILE A 321 53.18 9.29 -21.57
N THR A 322 52.34 9.63 -20.59
CA THR A 322 52.10 11.01 -20.16
C THR A 322 52.98 11.48 -19.01
N ALA A 323 53.74 10.59 -18.35
CA ALA A 323 54.67 10.90 -17.27
C ALA A 323 56.00 11.56 -17.73
N VAL A 324 55.95 12.38 -18.79
CA VAL A 324 57.06 13.24 -19.26
C VAL A 324 56.90 14.64 -18.70
#